data_AF-A0A1A0QVZ1-F1
#
_entry.id   AF-A0A1A0QVZ1-F1
#
_cell.length_a   1.000
_cell.length_b   1.000
_cell.length_c   1.000
_cell.angle_alpha   90.00
_cell.angle_beta   90.00
_cell.angle_gamma   90.00
#
_symmetry.space_group_name_H-M   'P 1'
#
loop_
_entity.id
_entity.type
_entity.pdbx_description
1 polymer ?
#
loop_
_entity_poly.entity_id
_entity_poly.type
_entity_poly.pdbx_seq_one_letter_code
_entity_poly.pdbx_strand_id
1 'polypeptide(L)'
;MTVYGLALDKVHETIRQTLVDRVLPGVESGSARAELLSVVEMLDSLQARLAWDRVPLGAAAARTQALAAALGQASEVSEPAQQAGDLVALRALRATIGEGLAAAYADGIDPRIAAAVAEFSTADIQAEISPGLRQGLPS
;
A
#
# COMPACT_ATOMS: atom_id res chain seq x y z
N MET A 1 3.91 -18.69 20.46
CA MET A 1 4.57 -17.52 21.07
C MET A 1 3.63 -16.33 20.90
N THR A 2 2.95 -15.91 21.96
CA THR A 2 1.99 -14.80 21.93
C THR A 2 2.74 -13.48 21.89
N VAL A 3 2.72 -12.80 20.75
CA VAL A 3 3.17 -11.41 20.66
C VAL A 3 2.17 -10.59 21.46
N TYR A 4 2.59 -10.11 22.64
CA TYR A 4 1.89 -9.02 23.31
C TYR A 4 2.08 -7.79 22.41
N GLY A 5 1.17 -7.62 21.46
CA GLY A 5 1.13 -6.44 20.62
C GLY A 5 0.90 -5.24 21.52
N LEU A 6 1.96 -4.48 21.79
CA LEU A 6 1.79 -3.06 22.05
C LEU A 6 0.85 -2.53 20.98
N ALA A 7 -0.13 -1.72 21.35
CA ALA A 7 -0.96 -1.00 20.39
C ALA A 7 -0.04 -0.05 19.62
N LEU A 8 0.59 -0.56 18.56
CA LEU A 8 1.66 0.11 17.82
C LEU A 8 1.15 1.40 17.17
N ASP A 9 -0.13 1.44 16.83
CA ASP A 9 -0.87 2.64 16.43
C ASP A 9 -0.84 3.71 17.54
N LYS A 10 -1.10 3.33 18.79
CA LYS A 10 -1.07 4.25 19.93
C LYS A 10 0.33 4.71 20.29
N VAL A 11 1.31 3.82 20.19
CA VAL A 11 2.73 4.17 20.39
C VAL A 11 3.17 5.16 19.32
N HIS A 12 2.83 4.89 18.06
CA HIS A 12 3.14 5.77 16.94
C HIS A 12 2.50 7.15 17.10
N GLU A 13 1.19 7.20 17.36
CA GLU A 13 0.46 8.45 17.59
C GLU A 13 1.08 9.27 18.72
N THR A 14 1.44 8.61 19.82
CA THR A 14 2.06 9.28 20.97
C THR A 14 3.43 9.87 20.64
N ILE A 15 4.26 9.15 19.88
CA ILE A 15 5.57 9.63 19.44
C ILE A 15 5.39 10.82 18.51
N ARG A 16 4.52 10.69 17.49
CA ARG A 16 4.21 11.76 16.54
C ARG A 16 3.74 13.02 17.25
N GLN A 17 2.73 12.92 18.11
CA GLN A 17 2.17 14.04 18.86
C GLN A 17 3.25 14.71 19.72
N THR A 18 4.10 13.91 20.36
CA THR A 18 5.21 14.45 21.17
C THR A 18 6.20 15.23 20.31
N LEU A 19 6.60 14.69 19.16
CA LEU A 19 7.55 15.36 18.27
C LEU A 19 6.96 16.65 17.68
N VAL A 20 5.70 16.65 17.26
CA VAL A 20 5.06 17.81 16.64
C VAL A 20 4.70 18.89 17.66
N ASP A 21 4.06 18.52 18.77
CA ASP A 21 3.48 19.51 19.68
C ASP A 21 4.45 19.96 20.77
N ARG A 22 5.42 19.12 21.14
CA ARG A 22 6.32 19.40 22.28
C ARG A 22 7.75 19.66 21.86
N VAL A 23 8.24 18.98 20.82
CA VAL A 23 9.65 19.10 20.40
C VAL A 23 9.82 20.16 19.33
N LEU A 24 9.06 20.09 18.22
CA LEU A 24 9.19 20.98 17.07
C LEU A 24 9.14 22.48 17.42
N PRO A 25 8.27 22.96 18.33
CA PRO A 25 8.23 24.38 18.69
C PRO A 25 9.49 24.88 19.39
N GLY A 26 10.26 24.00 20.05
CA GLY A 26 11.51 24.31 20.73
C GLY A 26 12.75 24.21 19.84
N VAL A 27 12.60 23.83 18.56
CA VAL A 27 13.72 23.73 17.63
C VAL A 27 13.96 25.07 16.92
N GLU A 28 14.96 25.81 17.38
CA GLU A 28 15.29 27.14 16.85
C GLU A 28 16.11 27.10 15.55
N SER A 29 16.86 26.01 15.32
CA SER A 29 17.65 25.83 14.10
C SER A 29 16.75 25.45 12.92
N GLY A 30 16.80 26.25 11.85
CA GLY A 30 16.01 26.02 10.63
C GLY A 30 16.31 24.67 9.96
N SER A 31 17.57 24.22 9.93
CA SER A 31 17.94 22.92 9.35
C SER A 31 17.44 21.76 10.21
N ALA A 32 17.62 21.84 11.54
CA ALA A 32 17.14 20.82 12.46
C ALA A 32 15.61 20.70 12.45
N ARG A 33 14.91 21.83 12.25
CA ARG A 33 13.46 21.85 12.11
C ARG A 33 13.00 21.15 10.84
N ALA A 34 13.70 21.37 9.72
CA ALA A 34 13.40 20.69 8.46
C ALA A 34 13.66 19.18 8.55
N GLU A 35 14.78 18.77 9.14
CA GLU A 35 15.08 17.35 9.37
C GLU A 35 14.03 16.67 10.26
N LEU A 36 13.60 17.35 11.33
CA LEU A 36 12.56 16.82 12.22
C LEU A 36 11.20 16.68 11.51
N LEU A 37 10.83 17.62 10.64
CA LEU A 37 9.63 17.50 9.81
C LEU A 37 9.71 16.30 8.87
N SER A 38 10.86 16.07 8.20
CA SER A 38 11.07 14.87 7.39
C SER A 38 10.94 13.58 8.19
N VAL A 39 11.41 13.55 9.44
CA VAL A 39 11.24 12.40 10.33
C VAL A 39 9.77 12.16 10.66
N VAL A 40 9.00 13.21 10.94
CA VAL A 40 7.54 13.12 11.18
C VAL A 40 6.83 12.59 9.94
N GLU A 41 7.20 13.04 8.74
CA GLU A 41 6.62 12.53 7.48
C GLU A 41 6.94 11.05 7.25
N MET A 42 8.17 10.62 7.56
CA MET A 42 8.55 9.20 7.49
C MET A 42 7.78 8.35 8.51
N LEU A 43 7.52 8.89 9.71
CA LEU A 43 6.69 8.27 10.72
C LEU A 43 5.24 8.13 10.24
N ASP A 44 4.63 9.19 9.72
CA ASP A 44 3.27 9.14 9.15
C ASP A 44 3.17 8.12 8.00
N SER A 45 4.21 8.02 7.18
CA SER A 45 4.33 7.00 6.13
C SER A 45 4.45 5.57 6.70
N LEU A 46 5.15 5.41 7.82
CA LEU A 46 5.25 4.12 8.52
C LEU A 46 3.91 3.74 9.17
N GLN A 47 3.14 4.68 9.71
CA GLN A 47 1.80 4.39 10.22
C GLN A 47 0.88 3.87 9.13
N ALA A 48 0.87 4.49 7.95
CA ALA A 48 0.10 4.02 6.81
C ALA A 48 0.50 2.58 6.42
N ARG A 49 1.78 2.24 6.50
CA ARG A 49 2.31 0.90 6.19
C ARG A 49 2.12 -0.13 7.31
N LEU A 50 2.08 0.31 8.56
CA LEU A 50 1.83 -0.53 9.75
C LEU A 50 0.34 -0.73 10.00
N ALA A 51 -0.50 0.18 9.50
CA ALA A 51 -1.94 0.03 9.42
C ALA A 51 -2.28 -0.99 8.33
N TRP A 52 -1.86 -2.26 8.53
CA TRP A 52 -2.40 -3.46 7.89
C TRP A 52 -3.89 -3.64 8.25
N ASP A 53 -4.65 -2.58 8.00
CA ASP A 53 -6.07 -2.51 8.16
C ASP A 53 -6.66 -3.47 7.13
N ARG A 54 -7.54 -4.33 7.63
CA ARG A 54 -8.18 -5.38 6.85
C ARG A 54 -8.98 -4.78 5.70
N VAL A 55 -9.48 -3.56 5.84
CA VAL A 55 -10.32 -2.91 4.84
C VAL A 55 -9.51 -2.47 3.60
N PRO A 56 -8.44 -1.65 3.69
CA PRO A 56 -7.57 -1.34 2.56
C PRO A 56 -6.92 -2.58 1.94
N LEU A 57 -6.49 -3.54 2.77
CA LEU A 57 -5.88 -4.76 2.30
C LEU A 57 -6.86 -5.62 1.49
N GLY A 58 -8.11 -5.75 1.96
CA GLY A 58 -9.17 -6.45 1.25
C GLY A 58 -9.50 -5.78 -0.09
N ALA A 59 -9.52 -4.44 -0.14
CA ALA A 59 -9.74 -3.70 -1.38
C ALA A 59 -8.60 -3.90 -2.39
N ALA A 60 -7.34 -3.90 -1.94
CA ALA A 60 -6.18 -4.19 -2.80
C ALA A 60 -6.23 -5.63 -3.33
N ALA A 61 -6.57 -6.60 -2.49
CA ALA A 61 -6.72 -8.01 -2.88
C ALA A 61 -7.83 -8.18 -3.95
N ALA A 62 -8.98 -7.52 -3.78
CA ALA A 62 -10.06 -7.56 -4.76
C ALA A 62 -9.65 -6.98 -6.12
N ARG A 63 -8.91 -5.86 -6.14
CA ARG A 63 -8.36 -5.29 -7.39
C ARG A 63 -7.39 -6.25 -8.08
N THR A 64 -6.54 -6.92 -7.31
CA THR A 64 -5.62 -7.93 -7.83
C THR A 64 -6.36 -9.13 -8.42
N GLN A 65 -7.45 -9.59 -7.80
CA GLN A 65 -8.30 -10.66 -8.34
C GLN A 65 -9.00 -10.25 -9.64
N ALA A 66 -9.52 -9.02 -9.72
CA ALA A 66 -10.14 -8.51 -10.93
C ALA A 66 -9.13 -8.47 -12.10
N LEU A 67 -7.90 -8.01 -11.85
CA LEU A 67 -6.82 -8.05 -12.85
C LEU A 67 -6.48 -9.48 -13.27
N ALA A 68 -6.37 -10.41 -12.32
CA ALA A 68 -6.11 -11.81 -12.61
C ALA A 68 -7.18 -12.42 -13.53
N ALA A 69 -8.46 -12.14 -13.25
CA ALA A 69 -9.58 -12.59 -14.08
C ALA A 69 -9.48 -12.02 -15.52
N ALA A 70 -9.13 -10.74 -15.67
CA ALA A 70 -8.93 -10.11 -16.98
C ALA A 70 -7.76 -10.73 -17.78
N LEU A 71 -6.75 -11.26 -17.08
CA LEU A 71 -5.61 -11.97 -17.67
C LEU A 71 -5.89 -13.46 -17.92
N GLY A 72 -7.08 -13.96 -17.60
CA GLY A 72 -7.40 -15.40 -17.68
C GLY A 72 -6.68 -16.24 -16.62
N GLN A 73 -6.12 -15.62 -15.59
CA GLN A 73 -5.37 -16.23 -14.49
C GLN A 73 -6.25 -16.45 -13.26
N ALA A 74 -7.54 -16.77 -13.45
CA ALA A 74 -8.48 -16.94 -12.36
C ALA A 74 -8.02 -18.08 -11.44
N SER A 75 -7.54 -17.73 -10.26
CA SER A 75 -7.12 -18.67 -9.23
C SER A 75 -8.34 -19.18 -8.46
N GLU A 76 -8.37 -20.47 -8.11
CA GLU A 76 -9.45 -21.07 -7.29
C GLU A 76 -9.48 -20.55 -5.84
N VAL A 77 -8.58 -19.63 -5.46
CA VAL A 77 -8.54 -19.00 -4.13
C VAL A 77 -9.72 -18.02 -4.00
N SER A 78 -10.90 -18.58 -3.77
CA SER A 78 -12.20 -17.90 -3.72
C SER A 78 -12.56 -17.36 -2.32
N GLU A 79 -11.69 -17.55 -1.33
CA GLU A 79 -11.94 -17.12 0.04
C GLU A 79 -10.98 -15.97 0.42
N PRO A 80 -11.49 -14.84 0.93
CA PRO A 80 -10.64 -13.74 1.35
C PRO A 80 -9.89 -14.12 2.64
N ALA A 81 -8.58 -14.24 2.57
CA ALA A 81 -7.73 -13.37 3.39
C ALA A 81 -7.66 -13.56 4.92
N GLN A 82 -8.18 -14.62 5.55
CA GLN A 82 -8.52 -14.56 6.99
C GLN A 82 -7.36 -14.79 7.99
N GLN A 83 -6.22 -15.38 7.59
CA GLN A 83 -5.13 -15.73 8.52
C GLN A 83 -3.72 -15.59 7.92
N ALA A 84 -2.66 -15.66 8.75
CA ALA A 84 -1.27 -15.46 8.32
C ALA A 84 -0.77 -16.43 7.21
N GLY A 85 -1.38 -17.61 7.06
CA GLY A 85 -1.12 -18.53 5.93
C GLY A 85 -1.56 -17.97 4.57
N ASP A 86 -2.46 -17.01 4.59
CA ASP A 86 -3.07 -16.38 3.42
C ASP A 86 -2.13 -15.34 2.77
N LEU A 87 -1.18 -14.79 3.53
CA LEU A 87 -0.15 -13.89 2.97
C LEU A 87 0.80 -14.59 2.01
N VAL A 88 1.12 -15.85 2.25
CA VAL A 88 1.96 -16.65 1.35
C VAL A 88 1.20 -16.96 0.06
N ALA A 89 -0.08 -17.32 0.18
CA ALA A 89 -0.97 -17.54 -0.96
C ALA A 89 -1.15 -16.25 -1.79
N LEU A 90 -1.35 -15.10 -1.14
CA LEU A 90 -1.43 -13.80 -1.80
C LEU A 90 -0.13 -13.42 -2.52
N ARG A 91 1.03 -13.70 -1.91
CA ARG A 91 2.34 -13.45 -2.56
C ARG A 91 2.53 -14.34 -3.79
N ALA A 92 2.17 -15.61 -3.69
CA ALA A 92 2.24 -16.54 -4.82
C ALA A 92 1.31 -16.09 -5.96
N LEU A 93 0.07 -15.74 -5.64
CA LEU A 93 -0.90 -15.22 -6.60
C LEU A 93 -0.38 -13.96 -7.32
N ARG A 94 0.19 -13.02 -6.56
CA ARG A 94 0.75 -11.79 -7.13
C ARG A 94 1.93 -12.07 -8.06
N ALA A 95 2.76 -13.07 -7.75
CA ALA A 95 3.85 -13.49 -8.63
C ALA A 95 3.31 -14.06 -9.95
N THR A 96 2.30 -14.94 -9.91
CA THR A 96 1.68 -15.52 -11.11
C THR A 96 1.05 -14.45 -12.01
N ILE A 97 0.41 -13.43 -11.43
CA ILE A 97 -0.13 -12.29 -12.18
C ILE A 97 1.01 -11.49 -12.86
N GLY A 98 2.11 -11.27 -12.15
CA GLY A 98 3.30 -10.61 -12.70
C GLY A 98 3.93 -11.36 -13.88
N GLU A 99 3.99 -12.69 -13.79
CA GLU A 99 4.44 -13.55 -14.88
C GLU A 99 3.51 -13.48 -16.10
N GLY A 100 2.19 -13.51 -15.88
CA GLY A 100 1.20 -13.35 -16.96
C GLY A 100 1.30 -12.00 -17.67
N LEU A 101 1.55 -10.92 -16.92
CA LEU A 101 1.83 -9.61 -17.50
C LEU A 101 3.13 -9.59 -18.31
N ALA A 102 4.21 -10.16 -17.77
CA ALA A 102 5.50 -10.23 -18.47
C ALA A 102 5.39 -11.00 -19.79
N ALA A 103 4.64 -12.10 -19.81
CA ALA A 103 4.35 -12.87 -21.02
C ALA A 103 3.55 -12.05 -22.05
N ALA A 104 2.51 -11.32 -21.60
CA ALA A 104 1.72 -10.45 -22.48
C ALA A 104 2.55 -9.31 -23.10
N TYR A 105 3.59 -8.82 -22.42
CA TYR A 105 4.53 -7.85 -23.00
C TYR A 105 5.47 -8.47 -24.03
N ALA A 106 5.88 -9.73 -23.86
CA ALA A 106 6.80 -10.42 -24.76
C ALA A 106 6.12 -10.86 -26.08
N ASP A 107 4.86 -11.30 -26.02
CA ASP A 107 4.13 -11.85 -27.17
C ASP A 107 3.28 -10.81 -27.94
N GLY A 108 3.38 -9.53 -27.55
CA GLY A 108 2.57 -8.44 -28.07
C GLY A 108 1.36 -8.14 -27.19
N ILE A 109 1.09 -6.84 -26.98
CA ILE A 109 0.12 -6.38 -25.99
C ILE A 109 -1.31 -6.50 -26.52
N ASP A 110 -2.13 -7.37 -25.92
CA ASP A 110 -3.58 -7.35 -26.12
C ASP A 110 -4.13 -6.02 -25.54
N PRO A 111 -4.87 -5.21 -26.34
CA PRO A 111 -5.45 -3.94 -25.88
C PRO A 111 -6.31 -4.08 -24.61
N ARG A 112 -6.93 -5.24 -24.39
CA ARG A 112 -7.72 -5.53 -23.18
C ARG A 112 -6.84 -5.64 -21.94
N ILE A 113 -5.64 -6.20 -22.08
CA ILE A 113 -4.64 -6.28 -21.01
C ILE A 113 -4.11 -4.88 -20.68
N ALA A 114 -3.82 -4.07 -21.71
CA ALA A 114 -3.39 -2.68 -21.50
C ALA A 114 -4.45 -1.85 -20.74
N ALA A 115 -5.73 -1.99 -21.10
CA ALA A 115 -6.83 -1.32 -20.41
C ALA A 115 -6.96 -1.79 -18.95
N ALA A 116 -6.89 -3.09 -18.68
CA ALA A 116 -6.97 -3.64 -17.33
C ALA A 116 -5.79 -3.20 -16.45
N VAL A 117 -4.57 -3.13 -17.00
CA VAL A 117 -3.40 -2.61 -16.29
C VAL A 117 -3.53 -1.12 -16.00
N ALA A 118 -4.04 -0.33 -16.95
CA ALA A 118 -4.25 1.10 -16.75
C ALA A 118 -5.28 1.37 -15.64
N GLU A 119 -6.41 0.65 -15.63
CA GLU A 119 -7.43 0.76 -14.59
C GLU A 119 -6.90 0.34 -13.21
N PHE A 120 -6.19 -0.79 -13.13
CA PHE A 120 -5.55 -1.24 -11.90
C PHE A 120 -4.55 -0.18 -11.39
N SER A 121 -3.69 0.33 -12.27
CA SER A 121 -2.66 1.30 -11.91
C SER A 121 -3.25 2.62 -11.43
N THR A 122 -4.30 3.14 -12.08
CA THR A 122 -4.99 4.36 -11.62
C THR A 122 -5.58 4.17 -10.22
N ALA A 123 -6.24 3.04 -9.97
CA ALA A 123 -6.84 2.76 -8.66
C ALA A 123 -5.78 2.55 -7.56
N ASP A 124 -4.65 1.92 -7.89
CA ASP A 124 -3.54 1.69 -6.96
C ASP A 124 -2.80 2.99 -6.62
N ILE A 125 -2.52 3.81 -7.64
CA ILE A 125 -1.92 5.15 -7.51
C ILE A 125 -2.81 6.05 -6.64
N GLN A 126 -4.13 6.05 -6.84
CA GLN A 126 -5.05 6.81 -5.99
C GLN A 126 -5.06 6.31 -4.54
N ALA A 127 -4.80 5.03 -4.29
CA ALA A 127 -4.76 4.47 -2.94
C ALA A 127 -3.41 4.76 -2.23
N GLU A 128 -2.30 4.67 -2.95
CA GLU A 128 -0.93 4.70 -2.40
C GLU A 128 -0.30 6.11 -2.42
N ILE A 129 -0.77 7.03 -3.27
CA ILE A 129 -0.28 8.41 -3.27
C ILE A 129 -0.90 9.17 -2.10
N SER A 130 -0.03 9.80 -1.31
CA SER A 130 -0.43 10.64 -0.18
C SER A 130 -1.45 11.70 -0.64
N PRO A 131 -2.48 12.02 0.14
CA PRO A 131 -3.53 12.97 -0.26
C PRO A 131 -2.98 14.31 -0.77
N GLY A 132 -1.83 14.76 -0.26
CA GLY A 132 -1.16 15.99 -0.69
C GLY A 132 -0.57 15.95 -2.11
N LEU A 133 -0.23 14.76 -2.63
CA LEU A 133 0.32 14.57 -3.97
C LEU A 133 -0.77 14.29 -5.04
N ARG A 134 -2.04 14.07 -4.64
CA ARG A 134 -3.15 13.82 -5.57
C ARG A 134 -3.63 15.04 -6.34
N GLN A 135 -3.34 16.26 -5.88
CA GLN A 135 -3.77 17.49 -6.55
C GLN A 135 -3.12 17.72 -7.93
N GLY A 136 -2.07 16.98 -8.28
CA GLY A 136 -1.36 17.10 -9.56
C GLY A 136 -1.70 16.01 -10.60
N LEU A 137 -2.57 15.06 -10.27
CA LEU A 137 -2.89 13.96 -11.19
C LEU A 137 -4.12 14.30 -12.05
N PRO A 138 -4.13 13.93 -13.34
CA PRO A 138 -5.32 14.09 -14.16
C PRO A 138 -6.48 13.25 -13.61
N SER A 139 -7.65 13.86 -13.59
CA SER A 139 -8.92 13.27 -13.15
C SER A 139 -9.44 12.21 -14.11
#